data_AF-A0A511JNQ6-F1
#
_entry.id   AF-A0A511JNQ6-F1
#
_cell.length_a   1.000
_cell.length_b   1.000
_cell.length_c   1.000
_cell.angle_alpha   90.00
_cell.angle_beta   90.00
_cell.angle_gamma   90.00
#
_symmetry.space_group_name_H-M   'P 1'
#
loop_
_entity.id
_entity.type
_entity.pdbx_description
1 polymer ?
#
loop_
_entity_poly.entity_id
_entity_poly.type
_entity_poly.pdbx_seq_one_letter_code
_entity_poly.pdbx_strand_id
1 'polypeptide(L)'
;MQPDEPLPRDVPPSRPEPPVTEITRVNPPAPAAAPWYPGTPAAQPEPPAERRRPGAAAIVLAVLLVATLVGAGLVLGRMLTTNEAWQESTQQWETLARSTAEELAASQADLAATQAELDATTTQLATAQQRITQLADEKAQLGDTSASQQQLADYQSRVSQAAGQVATALASCVDGQQRLIGYLQNSDQYDPADLERFTSDVQTVCARATDANAALQRELER
;
A
#
# COMPACT_ATOMS: atom_id res chain seq x y z
N MET A 1 19.15 -12.91 -2.65
CA MET A 1 18.24 -11.73 -2.58
C MET A 1 18.73 -10.84 -1.45
N GLN A 2 19.29 -9.68 -1.76
CA GLN A 2 19.55 -8.62 -0.77
C GLN A 2 18.30 -7.70 -0.75
N PRO A 3 17.80 -7.31 0.43
CA PRO A 3 16.65 -6.42 0.51
C PRO A 3 17.02 -5.01 0.06
N ASP A 4 16.21 -4.44 -0.83
CA ASP A 4 16.31 -3.05 -1.28
C ASP A 4 16.11 -2.10 -0.09
N GLU A 5 17.13 -1.28 0.17
CA GLU A 5 17.11 -0.22 1.17
C GLU A 5 16.37 1.00 0.59
N PRO A 6 15.37 1.57 1.28
CA PRO A 6 14.59 2.67 0.72
C PRO A 6 15.41 3.96 0.68
N LEU A 7 15.51 4.55 -0.51
CA LEU A 7 16.17 5.84 -0.75
C LEU A 7 15.60 6.95 0.16
N PRO A 8 16.46 7.84 0.70
CA PRO A 8 16.02 8.97 1.51
C PRO A 8 15.21 9.96 0.66
N ARG A 9 14.04 10.37 1.16
CA ARG A 9 13.20 11.39 0.54
C ARG A 9 13.87 12.75 0.66
N ASP A 10 14.14 13.38 -0.49
CA ASP A 10 14.61 14.76 -0.57
C ASP A 10 13.59 15.70 0.07
N VAL A 11 14.02 16.40 1.13
CA VAL A 11 13.27 17.48 1.76
C VAL A 11 13.46 18.74 0.91
N PRO A 12 12.40 19.38 0.40
CA PRO A 12 12.54 20.60 -0.38
C PRO A 12 13.09 21.74 0.51
N PRO A 13 13.89 22.66 -0.05
CA PRO A 13 14.47 23.76 0.72
C PRO A 13 13.37 24.69 1.26
N SER A 14 13.44 24.98 2.55
CA SER A 14 12.59 25.93 3.26
C SER A 14 12.68 27.31 2.59
N ARG A 15 11.54 27.88 2.20
CA ARG A 15 11.49 29.27 1.71
C ARG A 15 11.89 30.22 2.85
N PRO A 16 12.71 31.25 2.58
CA PRO A 16 13.00 32.27 3.57
C PRO A 16 11.72 33.06 3.88
N GLU A 17 11.40 33.18 5.18
CA GLU A 17 10.31 34.01 5.67
C GLU A 17 10.60 35.49 5.34
N PRO A 18 9.59 36.28 4.94
CA PRO A 18 9.76 37.72 4.76
C PRO A 18 10.01 38.38 6.12
N PRO A 19 10.86 39.43 6.19
CA PRO A 19 11.10 40.14 7.44
C PRO A 19 9.81 40.80 7.93
N VAL A 20 9.46 40.54 9.18
CA VAL A 20 8.39 41.23 9.90
C VAL A 20 8.81 42.69 10.08
N THR A 21 8.21 43.58 9.31
CA THR A 21 8.40 45.03 9.48
C THR A 21 7.72 45.46 10.78
N GLU A 22 8.53 45.70 11.81
CA GLU A 22 8.11 46.27 13.08
C GLU A 22 7.45 47.64 12.84
N ILE A 23 6.15 47.74 13.13
CA ILE A 23 5.40 48.99 12.99
C ILE A 23 5.87 49.95 14.09
N THR A 24 6.81 50.82 13.72
CA THR A 24 7.25 51.94 14.56
C THR A 24 6.08 52.90 14.75
N ARG A 25 5.54 52.99 15.99
CA ARG A 25 4.60 54.05 16.38
C ARG A 25 5.30 55.40 16.26
N VAL A 26 4.87 56.21 15.29
CA VAL A 26 5.22 57.64 15.26
C VAL A 26 4.40 58.35 16.35
N ASN A 27 5.10 58.84 17.36
CA ASN A 27 4.55 59.66 18.45
C ASN A 27 4.36 61.11 17.94
N PRO A 28 3.18 61.74 18.03
CA PRO A 28 3.00 63.12 17.59
C PRO A 28 3.70 64.11 18.56
N PRO A 29 4.28 65.22 18.06
CA PRO A 29 4.89 66.22 18.92
C PRO A 29 3.85 67.00 19.73
N ALA A 30 4.07 67.09 21.04
CA ALA A 30 3.31 67.93 21.96
C ALA A 30 3.60 69.44 21.72
N PRO A 31 2.61 70.34 21.79
CA PRO A 31 2.86 71.78 21.68
C PRO A 31 3.52 72.31 22.97
N ALA A 32 4.68 72.95 22.84
CA ALA A 32 5.33 73.68 23.91
C ALA A 32 4.55 74.96 24.25
N ALA A 33 4.24 75.14 25.53
CA ALA A 33 3.67 76.36 26.08
C ALA A 33 4.71 77.48 26.10
N ALA A 34 4.37 78.66 25.56
CA ALA A 34 5.20 79.84 25.61
C ALA A 34 4.99 80.64 26.93
N PRO A 35 6.05 81.19 27.53
CA PRO A 35 5.96 82.05 28.72
C PRO A 35 5.55 83.49 28.37
N TRP A 36 4.83 84.11 29.31
CA TRP A 36 4.18 85.40 29.17
C TRP A 36 5.04 86.43 29.91
N TYR A 37 5.43 87.53 29.27
CA TYR A 37 6.04 88.69 29.92
C TYR A 37 5.25 89.96 29.61
N PRO A 38 5.02 90.84 30.61
CA PRO A 38 4.38 92.13 30.40
C PRO A 38 5.41 93.20 30.02
N GLY A 39 5.16 93.94 28.95
CA GLY A 39 5.93 95.10 28.52
C GLY A 39 5.02 96.29 28.24
N THR A 40 5.23 97.36 28.99
CA THR A 40 4.53 98.66 29.04
C THR A 40 4.68 99.45 27.72
N PRO A 41 3.79 100.42 27.40
CA PRO A 41 3.50 100.84 26.02
C PRO A 41 4.43 101.95 25.51
N ALA A 42 4.85 101.83 24.25
CA ALA A 42 5.45 102.92 23.48
C ALA A 42 4.44 103.42 22.43
N ALA A 43 4.35 104.74 22.33
CA ALA A 43 3.33 105.48 21.60
C ALA A 43 3.69 105.71 20.11
N GLN A 44 2.65 105.75 19.28
CA GLN A 44 2.51 106.39 17.95
C GLN A 44 3.16 105.69 16.73
N PRO A 45 2.68 105.92 15.48
CA PRO A 45 1.53 106.71 15.04
C PRO A 45 0.44 105.88 14.33
N GLU A 46 -0.77 106.45 14.24
CA GLU A 46 -1.91 105.89 13.50
C GLU A 46 -1.57 105.70 12.01
N PRO A 47 -1.76 104.50 11.43
CA PRO A 47 -1.87 104.38 9.99
C PRO A 47 -3.23 104.96 9.55
N PRO A 48 -3.29 105.71 8.44
CA PRO A 48 -4.55 106.23 7.93
C PRO A 48 -5.51 105.07 7.68
N ALA A 49 -6.72 105.19 8.23
CA ALA A 49 -7.82 104.27 7.98
C ALA A 49 -8.19 104.34 6.49
N GLU A 50 -7.53 103.53 5.68
CA GLU A 50 -7.99 103.23 4.34
C GLU A 50 -9.38 102.62 4.48
N ARG A 51 -10.38 103.36 3.98
CA ARG A 51 -11.76 102.94 3.85
C ARG A 51 -11.78 101.58 3.13
N ARG A 52 -11.81 100.51 3.91
CA ARG A 52 -12.06 99.15 3.44
C ARG A 52 -13.37 99.18 2.70
N ARG A 53 -13.30 99.08 1.37
CA ARG A 53 -14.45 98.84 0.51
C ARG A 53 -15.10 97.55 1.03
N PRO A 54 -16.33 97.59 1.60
CA PRO A 54 -16.95 96.41 2.23
C PRO A 54 -17.20 95.26 1.24
N GLY A 55 -17.05 95.49 -0.06
CA GLY A 55 -17.08 94.44 -1.07
C GLY A 55 -15.88 93.49 -1.04
N ALA A 56 -14.65 93.96 -0.78
CA ALA A 56 -13.46 93.13 -0.97
C ALA A 56 -13.32 92.03 0.12
N ALA A 57 -13.60 92.35 1.38
CA ALA A 57 -13.52 91.37 2.48
C ALA A 57 -14.63 90.31 2.38
N ALA A 58 -15.85 90.72 1.99
CA ALA A 58 -16.95 89.79 1.73
C ALA A 58 -16.63 88.84 0.58
N ILE A 59 -16.00 89.34 -0.50
CA ILE A 59 -15.55 88.51 -1.62
C ILE A 59 -14.50 87.49 -1.17
N VAL A 60 -13.49 87.89 -0.39
CA VAL A 60 -12.45 86.95 0.09
C VAL A 60 -13.05 85.84 0.96
N LEU A 61 -13.96 86.19 1.86
CA LEU A 61 -14.60 85.23 2.75
C LEU A 61 -15.54 84.28 1.99
N ALA A 62 -16.25 84.80 0.99
CA ALA A 62 -17.06 83.98 0.07
C ALA A 62 -16.18 83.01 -0.75
N VAL A 63 -15.05 83.46 -1.28
CA VAL A 63 -14.09 82.62 -2.02
C VAL A 63 -13.52 81.52 -1.12
N LEU A 64 -13.14 81.85 0.12
CA LEU A 64 -12.67 80.86 1.08
C LEU A 64 -13.74 79.81 1.41
N LEU A 65 -14.99 80.24 1.60
CA LEU A 65 -16.09 79.32 1.89
C LEU A 65 -16.41 78.41 0.69
N VAL A 66 -16.34 78.93 -0.54
CA VAL A 66 -16.48 78.11 -1.74
C VAL A 66 -15.30 77.13 -1.86
N ALA A 67 -14.07 77.58 -1.62
CA ALA A 67 -12.88 76.72 -1.68
C ALA A 67 -12.92 75.59 -0.64
N THR A 68 -13.38 75.86 0.60
CA THR A 68 -13.52 74.82 1.62
C THR A 68 -14.64 73.84 1.29
N LEU A 69 -15.78 74.29 0.75
CA LEU A 69 -16.86 73.40 0.31
C LEU A 69 -16.41 72.49 -0.85
N VAL A 70 -15.71 73.04 -1.84
CA VAL A 70 -15.15 72.27 -2.95
C VAL A 70 -14.10 71.27 -2.45
N GLY A 71 -13.20 71.69 -1.55
CA GLY A 71 -12.21 70.82 -0.94
C GLY A 71 -12.85 69.67 -0.13
N ALA A 72 -13.86 69.97 0.68
CA ALA A 72 -14.59 68.97 1.45
C ALA A 72 -15.33 67.97 0.54
N GLY A 73 -15.97 68.45 -0.53
CA GLY A 73 -16.61 67.59 -1.52
C GLY A 73 -15.64 66.63 -2.22
N LEU A 74 -14.45 67.12 -2.60
CA LEU A 74 -13.39 66.29 -3.19
C LEU A 74 -12.90 65.21 -2.23
N VAL A 75 -12.63 65.57 -0.97
CA VAL A 75 -12.20 64.61 0.06
C VAL A 75 -13.27 63.55 0.29
N LEU A 76 -14.54 63.97 0.42
CA LEU A 76 -15.65 63.05 0.65
C LEU A 76 -15.81 62.06 -0.53
N GLY A 77 -15.75 62.55 -1.77
CA GLY A 77 -15.81 61.70 -2.97
C GLY A 77 -14.64 60.71 -3.05
N ARG A 78 -13.43 61.15 -2.71
CA ARG A 78 -12.24 60.28 -2.70
C ARG A 78 -12.32 59.22 -1.60
N MET A 79 -12.91 59.56 -0.46
CA MET A 79 -13.11 58.62 0.65
C MET A 79 -14.17 57.56 0.30
N LEU A 80 -15.27 57.95 -0.36
CA LEU A 80 -16.32 57.02 -0.81
C LEU A 80 -15.78 56.01 -1.84
N THR A 81 -15.11 56.50 -2.88
CA THR A 81 -14.51 55.63 -3.92
C THR A 81 -13.45 54.68 -3.36
N THR A 82 -12.65 55.16 -2.41
CA THR A 82 -11.66 54.32 -1.72
C THR A 82 -12.37 53.25 -0.87
N ASN A 83 -13.44 53.61 -0.16
CA ASN A 83 -14.21 52.66 0.65
C ASN A 83 -14.89 51.58 -0.19
N GLU A 84 -15.45 51.94 -1.36
CA GLU A 84 -16.02 50.98 -2.31
C GLU A 84 -14.94 50.01 -2.83
N ALA A 85 -13.78 50.52 -3.24
CA ALA A 85 -12.66 49.69 -3.67
C ALA A 85 -12.16 48.74 -2.56
N TRP A 86 -12.12 49.21 -1.31
CA TRP A 86 -11.78 48.37 -0.16
C TRP A 86 -12.82 47.27 0.09
N GLN A 87 -14.11 47.59 0.00
CA GLN A 87 -15.17 46.60 0.16
C GLN A 87 -15.13 45.54 -0.93
N GLU A 88 -14.93 45.95 -2.19
CA GLU A 88 -14.80 45.03 -3.31
C GLU A 88 -13.58 44.10 -3.14
N SER A 89 -12.43 44.66 -2.80
CA SER A 89 -11.23 43.86 -2.55
C SER A 89 -11.43 42.86 -1.40
N THR A 90 -12.09 43.27 -0.32
CA THR A 90 -12.36 42.41 0.83
C THR A 90 -13.26 41.24 0.43
N GLN A 91 -14.30 41.49 -0.36
CA GLN A 91 -15.17 40.42 -0.87
C GLN A 91 -14.40 39.46 -1.79
N GLN A 92 -13.56 39.97 -2.69
CA GLN A 92 -12.73 39.14 -3.56
C GLN A 92 -11.77 38.25 -2.75
N TRP A 93 -11.10 38.80 -1.73
CA TRP A 93 -10.23 38.03 -0.83
C TRP A 93 -11.00 36.97 -0.05
N GLU A 94 -12.20 37.29 0.42
CA GLU A 94 -13.03 36.35 1.16
C GLU A 94 -13.51 35.20 0.25
N THR A 95 -13.91 35.50 -0.98
CA THR A 95 -14.28 34.48 -1.97
C THR A 95 -13.09 33.58 -2.32
N LEU A 96 -11.91 34.16 -2.55
CA LEU A 96 -10.69 33.39 -2.84
C LEU A 96 -10.27 32.52 -1.65
N ALA A 97 -10.34 33.05 -0.43
CA ALA A 97 -10.04 32.30 0.79
C ALA A 97 -11.01 31.13 0.97
N ARG A 98 -12.31 31.32 0.70
CA ARG A 98 -13.30 30.24 0.73
C ARG A 98 -13.05 29.19 -0.35
N SER A 99 -12.83 29.61 -1.60
CA SER A 99 -12.61 28.67 -2.70
C SER A 99 -11.35 27.83 -2.51
N THR A 100 -10.26 28.45 -2.02
CA THR A 100 -9.01 27.72 -1.72
C THR A 100 -9.16 26.80 -0.52
N ALA A 101 -9.93 27.18 0.49
CA ALA A 101 -10.26 26.29 1.60
C ALA A 101 -11.10 25.09 1.14
N GLU A 102 -12.07 25.30 0.25
CA GLU A 102 -12.88 24.23 -0.35
C GLU A 102 -12.03 23.28 -1.20
N GLU A 103 -11.15 23.81 -2.05
CA GLU A 103 -10.23 23.01 -2.88
C GLU A 103 -9.23 22.21 -2.03
N LEU A 104 -8.72 22.79 -0.95
CA LEU A 104 -7.87 22.10 0.00
C LEU A 104 -8.62 20.99 0.73
N ALA A 105 -9.85 21.25 1.17
CA ALA A 105 -10.68 20.24 1.82
C ALA A 105 -11.01 19.08 0.87
N ALA A 106 -11.33 19.39 -0.39
CA ALA A 106 -11.55 18.38 -1.43
C ALA A 106 -10.29 17.54 -1.68
N SER A 107 -9.13 18.19 -1.85
CA SER A 107 -7.85 17.49 -2.06
C SER A 107 -7.48 16.58 -0.90
N GLN A 108 -7.74 17.01 0.35
CA GLN A 108 -7.52 16.17 1.53
C GLN A 108 -8.48 14.98 1.57
N ALA A 109 -9.74 15.16 1.18
CA ALA A 109 -10.71 14.07 1.09
C ALA A 109 -10.31 13.05 0.02
N ASP A 110 -9.88 13.49 -1.16
CA ASP A 110 -9.38 12.62 -2.23
C ASP A 110 -8.12 11.86 -1.81
N LEU A 111 -7.20 12.52 -1.11
CA LEU A 111 -6.01 11.87 -0.55
C LEU A 111 -6.38 10.80 0.48
N ALA A 112 -7.33 11.09 1.38
CA ALA A 112 -7.81 10.11 2.36
C ALA A 112 -8.51 8.92 1.66
N ALA A 113 -9.31 9.17 0.62
CA ALA A 113 -9.98 8.14 -0.15
C ALA A 113 -8.99 7.23 -0.90
N THR A 114 -8.00 7.82 -1.57
CA THR A 114 -6.96 7.06 -2.30
C THR A 114 -6.06 6.27 -1.36
N GLN A 115 -5.75 6.78 -0.17
CA GLN A 115 -5.04 6.02 0.87
C GLN A 115 -5.87 4.82 1.35
N ALA A 116 -7.16 5.00 1.60
CA ALA A 116 -8.04 3.91 2.00
C ALA A 116 -8.15 2.83 0.91
N GLU A 117 -8.18 3.23 -0.37
CA GLU A 117 -8.16 2.29 -1.50
C GLU A 117 -6.82 1.53 -1.61
N LEU A 118 -5.70 2.21 -1.39
CA LEU A 118 -4.38 1.57 -1.35
C LEU A 118 -4.28 0.55 -0.20
N ASP A 119 -4.76 0.88 0.99
CA ASP A 119 -4.77 -0.03 2.13
C ASP A 119 -5.67 -1.25 1.89
N ALA A 120 -6.85 -1.01 1.29
CA ALA A 120 -7.77 -2.09 0.92
C ALA A 120 -7.16 -3.03 -0.13
N THR A 121 -6.55 -2.50 -1.18
CA THR A 121 -5.89 -3.30 -2.23
C THR A 121 -4.66 -4.04 -1.71
N THR A 122 -3.87 -3.42 -0.84
CA THR A 122 -2.73 -4.07 -0.17
C THR A 122 -3.20 -5.23 0.71
N THR A 123 -4.27 -5.04 1.47
CA THR A 123 -4.87 -6.10 2.30
C THR A 123 -5.41 -7.25 1.45
N GLN A 124 -6.07 -6.94 0.33
CA GLN A 124 -6.55 -7.95 -0.62
C GLN A 124 -5.38 -8.74 -1.24
N LEU A 125 -4.30 -8.06 -1.62
CA LEU A 125 -3.10 -8.70 -2.15
C LEU A 125 -2.46 -9.63 -1.13
N ALA A 126 -2.28 -9.18 0.12
CA ALA A 126 -1.75 -10.02 1.19
C ALA A 126 -2.62 -11.26 1.43
N THR A 127 -3.95 -11.10 1.44
CA THR A 127 -4.90 -12.21 1.59
C THR A 127 -4.82 -13.18 0.41
N ALA A 128 -4.71 -12.67 -0.82
CA ALA A 128 -4.58 -13.49 -2.02
C ALA A 128 -3.26 -14.28 -2.01
N GLN A 129 -2.14 -13.66 -1.62
CA GLN A 129 -0.86 -14.32 -1.47
C GLN A 129 -0.91 -15.43 -0.42
N GLN A 130 -1.52 -15.18 0.75
CA GLN A 130 -1.71 -16.21 1.77
C GLN A 130 -2.52 -17.40 1.25
N ARG A 131 -3.61 -17.15 0.52
CA ARG A 131 -4.40 -18.22 -0.11
C ARG A 131 -3.59 -19.00 -1.15
N ILE A 132 -2.79 -18.32 -1.98
CA ILE A 132 -1.95 -18.99 -2.97
C ILE A 132 -0.92 -19.90 -2.28
N THR A 133 -0.26 -19.43 -1.23
CA THR A 133 0.68 -20.26 -0.46
C THR A 133 -0.03 -21.46 0.18
N GLN A 134 -1.19 -21.25 0.80
CA GLN A 134 -1.98 -22.33 1.38
C GLN A 134 -2.38 -23.40 0.34
N LEU A 135 -2.82 -22.97 -0.84
CA LEU A 135 -3.15 -23.89 -1.94
C LEU A 135 -1.93 -24.63 -2.48
N ALA A 136 -0.77 -23.97 -2.50
CA ALA A 136 0.49 -24.61 -2.89
C ALA A 136 0.91 -25.70 -1.88
N ASP A 137 0.81 -25.41 -0.58
CA ASP A 137 1.09 -26.36 0.50
C ASP A 137 0.12 -27.55 0.47
N GLU A 138 -1.18 -27.29 0.29
CA GLU A 138 -2.19 -28.35 0.14
C GLU A 138 -1.91 -29.23 -1.07
N LYS A 139 -1.52 -28.65 -2.21
CA LYS A 139 -1.16 -29.40 -3.42
C LYS A 139 0.10 -30.24 -3.20
N ALA A 140 1.10 -29.74 -2.49
CA ALA A 140 2.30 -30.51 -2.14
C ALA A 140 1.93 -31.71 -1.25
N GLN A 141 1.12 -31.48 -0.21
CA GLN A 141 0.67 -32.53 0.70
C GLN A 141 -0.17 -33.61 -0.01
N LEU A 142 -1.07 -33.20 -0.91
CA LEU A 142 -1.83 -34.13 -1.75
C LEU A 142 -0.93 -34.91 -2.72
N GLY A 143 0.10 -34.26 -3.26
CA GLY A 143 1.12 -34.90 -4.10
C GLY A 143 1.86 -36.01 -3.37
N ASP A 144 2.36 -35.73 -2.16
CA ASP A 144 3.06 -36.71 -1.33
C ASP A 144 2.15 -37.88 -0.90
N THR A 145 0.90 -37.55 -0.57
CA THR A 145 -0.12 -38.57 -0.22
C THR A 145 -0.43 -39.47 -1.43
N SER A 146 -0.56 -38.89 -2.62
CA SER A 146 -0.79 -39.67 -3.84
C SER A 146 0.41 -40.56 -4.18
N ALA A 147 1.63 -40.04 -4.06
CA ALA A 147 2.85 -40.80 -4.34
C ALA A 147 3.01 -41.99 -3.37
N SER A 148 2.77 -41.77 -2.08
CA SER A 148 2.81 -42.85 -1.08
C SER A 148 1.71 -43.90 -1.28
N GLN A 149 0.48 -43.49 -1.64
CA GLN A 149 -0.58 -44.45 -1.99
C GLN A 149 -0.24 -45.26 -3.23
N GLN A 150 0.32 -44.63 -4.26
CA GLN A 150 0.76 -45.33 -5.47
C GLN A 150 1.86 -46.33 -5.16
N GLN A 151 2.86 -45.94 -4.36
CA GLN A 151 3.92 -46.85 -3.92
C GLN A 151 3.37 -48.05 -3.15
N LEU A 152 2.37 -47.85 -2.29
CA LEU A 152 1.72 -48.93 -1.55
C LEU A 152 0.94 -49.87 -2.49
N ALA A 153 0.20 -49.32 -3.45
CA ALA A 153 -0.53 -50.12 -4.44
C ALA A 153 0.42 -50.93 -5.34
N ASP A 154 1.52 -50.33 -5.80
CA ASP A 154 2.54 -50.99 -6.59
C ASP A 154 3.23 -52.11 -5.79
N TYR A 155 3.54 -51.86 -4.51
CA TYR A 155 4.07 -52.87 -3.61
C TYR A 155 3.09 -54.05 -3.43
N GLN A 156 1.81 -53.77 -3.15
CA GLN A 156 0.78 -54.81 -3.01
C GLN A 156 0.60 -55.63 -4.28
N SER A 157 0.67 -55.00 -5.46
CA SER A 157 0.58 -55.68 -6.75
C SER A 157 1.76 -56.64 -6.95
N ARG A 158 2.98 -56.19 -6.66
CA ARG A 158 4.20 -57.01 -6.76
C ARG A 158 4.19 -58.19 -5.80
N VAL A 159 3.82 -57.96 -4.54
CA VAL A 159 3.72 -59.02 -3.52
C VAL A 159 2.64 -60.03 -3.91
N SER A 160 1.48 -59.57 -4.40
CA SER A 160 0.37 -60.44 -4.82
C SER A 160 0.75 -61.30 -6.04
N GLN A 161 1.45 -60.70 -7.01
CA GLN A 161 1.96 -61.43 -8.17
C GLN A 161 3.00 -62.49 -7.78
N ALA A 162 3.95 -62.14 -6.89
CA ALA A 162 4.94 -63.07 -6.38
C ALA A 162 4.29 -64.21 -5.57
N ALA A 163 3.33 -63.90 -4.69
CA ALA A 163 2.58 -64.90 -3.95
C ALA A 163 1.80 -65.86 -4.87
N GLY A 164 1.20 -65.35 -5.94
CA GLY A 164 0.55 -66.16 -6.98
C GLY A 164 1.53 -67.12 -7.67
N GLN A 165 2.71 -66.62 -8.06
CA GLN A 165 3.76 -67.46 -8.67
C GLN A 165 4.23 -68.56 -7.71
N VAL A 166 4.43 -68.24 -6.43
CA VAL A 166 4.78 -69.22 -5.39
C VAL A 166 3.70 -70.28 -5.27
N ALA A 167 2.43 -69.89 -5.17
CA ALA A 167 1.31 -70.82 -5.05
C ALA A 167 1.21 -71.76 -6.26
N THR A 168 1.34 -71.23 -7.48
CA THR A 168 1.33 -72.06 -8.71
C THR A 168 2.52 -73.02 -8.74
N ALA A 169 3.73 -72.56 -8.41
CA ALA A 169 4.92 -73.40 -8.42
C ALA A 169 4.85 -74.51 -7.36
N LEU A 170 4.36 -74.20 -6.16
CA LEU A 170 4.11 -75.21 -5.11
C LEU A 170 3.07 -76.25 -5.55
N ALA A 171 1.96 -75.81 -6.15
CA ALA A 171 0.94 -76.73 -6.66
C ALA A 171 1.51 -77.68 -7.72
N SER A 172 2.31 -77.17 -8.66
CA SER A 172 2.98 -78.01 -9.67
C SER A 172 4.00 -78.98 -9.06
N CYS A 173 4.75 -78.56 -8.04
CA CYS A 173 5.68 -79.43 -7.32
C CYS A 173 4.95 -80.56 -6.58
N VAL A 174 3.83 -80.26 -5.91
CA VAL A 174 3.02 -81.27 -5.20
C VAL A 174 2.38 -82.27 -6.18
N ASP A 175 1.81 -81.78 -7.29
CA ASP A 175 1.25 -82.66 -8.34
C ASP A 175 2.33 -83.56 -8.96
N GLY A 176 3.51 -83.00 -9.26
CA GLY A 176 4.66 -83.77 -9.74
C GLY A 176 5.10 -84.87 -8.77
N GLN A 177 5.19 -84.56 -7.47
CA GLN A 177 5.54 -85.54 -6.44
C GLN A 177 4.48 -86.64 -6.29
N GLN A 178 3.19 -86.31 -6.36
CA GLN A 178 2.11 -87.31 -6.30
C GLN A 178 2.17 -88.28 -7.49
N ARG A 179 2.43 -87.77 -8.70
CA ARG A 179 2.63 -88.60 -9.89
C ARG A 179 3.87 -89.49 -9.76
N LEU A 180 4.96 -88.97 -9.22
CA LEU A 180 6.19 -89.74 -8.98
C LEU A 180 5.93 -90.90 -8.00
N ILE A 181 5.20 -90.65 -6.91
CA ILE A 181 4.81 -91.69 -5.95
C ILE A 181 3.98 -92.78 -6.66
N GLY A 182 3.04 -92.40 -7.52
CA GLY A 182 2.24 -93.34 -8.32
C GLY A 182 3.10 -94.20 -9.27
N TYR A 183 4.10 -93.60 -9.92
CA TYR A 183 5.05 -94.35 -10.77
C TYR A 183 5.91 -95.32 -9.97
N LEU A 184 6.40 -94.91 -8.79
CA LEU A 184 7.21 -95.77 -7.93
C LEU A 184 6.42 -96.96 -7.39
N GLN A 185 5.13 -96.77 -7.08
CA GLN A 185 4.22 -97.85 -6.64
C GLN A 185 3.95 -98.90 -7.73
N ASN A 186 4.07 -98.53 -9.01
CA ASN A 186 3.84 -99.41 -10.17
C ASN A 186 5.12 -99.56 -11.02
N SER A 187 6.29 -99.55 -10.37
CA SER A 187 7.60 -99.44 -11.03
C SER A 187 7.94 -100.62 -11.94
N ASP A 188 7.29 -101.77 -11.76
CA ASP A 188 7.37 -102.96 -12.61
C ASP A 188 6.78 -102.75 -14.02
N GLN A 189 5.98 -101.69 -14.22
CA GLN A 189 5.34 -101.36 -15.50
C GLN A 189 6.06 -100.24 -16.29
N TYR A 190 7.17 -99.69 -15.79
CA TYR A 190 7.85 -98.55 -16.40
C TYR A 190 9.35 -98.80 -16.61
N ASP A 191 9.93 -98.13 -17.60
CA ASP A 191 11.38 -98.18 -17.87
C ASP A 191 12.14 -97.36 -16.80
N PRO A 192 13.23 -97.90 -16.21
CA PRO A 192 14.04 -97.18 -15.22
C PRO A 192 14.61 -95.85 -15.74
N ALA A 193 14.96 -95.74 -17.02
CA ALA A 193 15.49 -94.49 -17.59
C ALA A 193 14.42 -93.39 -17.67
N ASP A 194 13.15 -93.77 -17.85
CA ASP A 194 12.04 -92.81 -17.87
C ASP A 194 11.66 -92.35 -16.45
N LEU A 195 11.78 -93.23 -15.45
CA LEU A 195 11.63 -92.86 -14.03
C LEU A 195 12.71 -91.87 -13.58
N GLU A 196 13.97 -92.06 -13.98
CA GLU A 196 15.06 -91.11 -13.68
C GLU A 196 14.79 -89.74 -14.29
N ARG A 197 14.36 -89.71 -15.56
CA ARG A 197 14.05 -88.45 -16.26
C ARG A 197 12.89 -87.72 -15.58
N PHE A 198 11.82 -88.44 -15.24
CA PHE A 198 10.67 -87.87 -14.53
C PHE A 198 11.05 -87.36 -13.13
N THR A 199 11.90 -88.08 -12.41
CA THR A 199 12.42 -87.66 -11.11
C THR A 199 13.18 -86.33 -11.22
N SER A 200 14.02 -86.19 -12.24
CA SER A 200 14.75 -84.94 -12.54
C SER A 200 13.80 -83.78 -12.88
N ASP A 201 12.74 -84.04 -13.65
CA ASP A 201 11.74 -83.04 -14.00
C ASP A 201 10.97 -82.54 -12.76
N VAL A 202 10.56 -83.46 -11.88
CA VAL A 202 9.90 -83.11 -10.61
C VAL A 202 10.84 -82.30 -9.70
N GLN A 203 12.11 -82.69 -9.58
CA GLN A 203 13.10 -81.92 -8.82
C GLN A 203 13.28 -80.51 -9.39
N THR A 204 13.32 -80.36 -10.71
CA THR A 204 13.43 -79.06 -11.37
C THR A 204 12.23 -78.16 -11.07
N VAL A 205 11.01 -78.71 -11.13
CA VAL A 205 9.78 -77.97 -10.80
C VAL A 205 9.77 -77.57 -9.33
N CYS A 206 10.16 -78.47 -8.42
CA CYS A 206 10.22 -78.18 -7.00
C CYS A 206 11.30 -77.15 -6.64
N ALA A 207 12.47 -77.20 -7.29
CA ALA A 207 13.52 -76.18 -7.12
C ALA A 207 13.01 -74.78 -7.53
N ARG A 208 12.27 -74.68 -8.65
CA ARG A 208 11.63 -73.42 -9.08
C ARG A 208 10.64 -72.89 -8.04
N ALA A 209 9.90 -73.76 -7.34
CA ALA A 209 9.01 -73.35 -6.27
C ALA A 209 9.76 -72.79 -5.06
N THR A 210 10.88 -73.41 -4.69
CA THR A 210 11.77 -72.92 -3.63
C THR A 210 12.38 -71.56 -4.01
N ASP A 211 12.85 -71.42 -5.25
CA ASP A 211 13.41 -70.16 -5.76
C ASP A 211 12.38 -69.03 -5.79
N ALA A 212 11.15 -69.33 -6.21
CA ALA A 212 10.03 -68.38 -6.19
C ALA A 212 9.70 -67.92 -4.76
N ASN A 213 9.71 -68.83 -3.78
CA ASN A 213 9.49 -68.50 -2.37
C ASN A 213 10.64 -67.63 -1.82
N ALA A 214 11.89 -67.97 -2.13
CA ALA A 214 13.04 -67.16 -1.75
C ALA A 214 12.99 -65.76 -2.40
N ALA A 215 12.48 -65.63 -3.63
CA ALA A 215 12.27 -64.35 -4.28
C ALA A 215 11.19 -63.51 -3.59
N LEU A 216 10.08 -64.13 -3.17
CA LEU A 216 9.03 -63.47 -2.39
C LEU A 216 9.55 -63.01 -1.02
N GLN A 217 10.32 -63.84 -0.31
CA GLN A 217 10.90 -63.47 0.99
C GLN A 217 11.80 -62.24 0.89
N ARG A 218 12.67 -62.18 -0.14
CA ARG A 218 13.48 -60.98 -0.42
C ARG A 218 12.66 -59.73 -0.72
N GLU A 219 11.45 -59.88 -1.23
CA GLU A 219 10.57 -58.76 -1.52
C GLU A 219 9.87 -58.22 -0.27
N LEU A 220 9.58 -59.10 0.70
CA LEU A 220 8.98 -58.74 1.98
C LEU A 220 9.98 -58.11 2.96
N GLU A 221 11.28 -58.35 2.76
CA GLU A 221 12.37 -57.81 3.58
C GLU A 221 12.85 -56.42 3.14
N ARG A 222 12.38 -55.91 1.99
CA ARG A 222 12.71 -54.57 1.48
C ARG A 222 11.74 -53.51 1.98
#